data_AF-A0A438HKZ4-F1
#
_entry.id   AF-A0A438HKZ4-F1
#
_cell.length_a   1.000
_cell.length_b   1.000
_cell.length_c   1.000
_cell.angle_alpha   90.00
_cell.angle_beta   90.00
_cell.angle_gamma   90.00
#
_symmetry.space_group_name_H-M   'P 1'
#
loop_
_entity.id
_entity.type
_entity.pdbx_description
1 polymer ?
#
loop_
_entity_poly.entity_id
_entity_poly.type
_entity_poly.pdbx_seq_one_letter_code
_entity_poly.pdbx_strand_id
1 'polypeptide(L)'
;MAAYASALNHVALAGPTLFGQVINNVVEIVGQSLCYNNYKYFVLLIIKDGVLTDLQETKYALSSAGRVSTRDIVQFVPMREVCGGQTFVVEALLEELPG
;
A
#
# COMPACT_ATOMS: atom_id res chain seq x y z
N MET A 1 -7.16 -7.40 13.59
CA MET A 1 -6.74 -8.72 13.04
C MET A 1 -7.88 -9.66 12.64
N ALA A 2 -9.12 -9.48 13.11
CA ALA A 2 -10.21 -10.43 12.83
C ALA A 2 -10.56 -10.59 11.34
N ALA A 3 -10.57 -9.49 10.55
CA ALA A 3 -10.87 -9.56 9.12
C ALA A 3 -9.84 -10.40 8.33
N TYR A 4 -8.55 -10.26 8.65
CA TYR A 4 -7.47 -11.05 8.05
C TYR A 4 -7.61 -12.54 8.39
N ALA A 5 -7.78 -12.87 9.67
CA ALA A 5 -7.96 -14.25 10.13
C ALA A 5 -9.23 -14.89 9.52
N SER A 6 -10.30 -14.11 9.39
CA SER A 6 -11.51 -14.57 8.71
C SER A 6 -11.25 -14.83 7.23
N ALA A 7 -10.66 -13.89 6.50
CA ALA A 7 -10.41 -14.03 5.07
C ALA A 7 -9.60 -15.30 4.74
N LEU A 8 -8.55 -15.60 5.50
CA LEU A 8 -7.74 -16.80 5.31
C LEU A 8 -8.52 -18.13 5.38
N ASN A 9 -9.62 -18.17 6.13
CA ASN A 9 -10.46 -19.35 6.23
C ASN A 9 -11.51 -19.44 5.11
N HIS A 10 -11.75 -18.36 4.37
CA HIS A 10 -12.82 -18.25 3.39
C HIS A 10 -12.33 -18.06 1.95
N VAL A 11 -11.02 -17.92 1.72
CA VAL A 11 -10.43 -17.74 0.39
C VAL A 11 -9.31 -18.75 0.16
N ALA A 12 -9.17 -19.21 -1.09
CA ALA A 12 -8.00 -19.95 -1.51
C ALA A 12 -6.91 -18.96 -1.95
N LEU A 13 -5.69 -19.14 -1.43
CA LEU A 13 -4.53 -18.35 -1.87
C LEU A 13 -4.17 -18.74 -3.31
N ALA A 14 -4.06 -17.74 -4.17
CA ALA A 14 -3.77 -17.89 -5.59
C ALA A 14 -2.85 -16.78 -6.09
N GLY A 15 -2.31 -16.97 -7.30
CA GLY A 15 -1.59 -15.94 -8.06
C GLY A 15 -2.30 -15.65 -9.38
N PRO A 16 -1.86 -14.61 -10.14
CA PRO A 16 -0.66 -13.79 -9.94
C PRO A 16 -0.79 -12.70 -8.86
N THR A 17 0.33 -12.08 -8.48
CA THR A 17 0.32 -10.91 -7.58
C THR A 17 0.08 -9.65 -8.39
N LEU A 18 -1.09 -9.03 -8.23
CA LEU A 18 -1.52 -7.84 -8.98
C LEU A 18 -1.80 -6.67 -8.03
N PHE A 19 -1.12 -5.54 -8.19
CA PHE A 19 -1.30 -4.36 -7.33
C PHE A 19 -2.10 -3.24 -8.00
N GLY A 20 -2.21 -3.21 -9.33
CA GLY A 20 -2.92 -2.16 -10.07
C GLY A 20 -4.35 -1.93 -9.54
N GLN A 21 -5.10 -3.02 -9.31
CA GLN A 21 -6.47 -2.95 -8.80
C GLN A 21 -6.58 -2.33 -7.40
N VAL A 22 -5.68 -2.71 -6.49
CA VAL A 22 -5.68 -2.20 -5.11
C VAL A 22 -5.35 -0.70 -5.11
N ILE A 23 -4.37 -0.28 -5.91
CA ILE A 23 -4.01 1.14 -6.02
C ILE A 23 -5.16 1.95 -6.60
N ASN A 24 -5.80 1.48 -7.68
CA ASN A 24 -6.92 2.18 -8.30
C ASN A 24 -8.09 2.37 -7.33
N ASN A 25 -8.43 1.35 -6.54
CA ASN A 25 -9.47 1.47 -5.50
C ASN A 25 -9.12 2.52 -4.45
N VAL A 26 -7.85 2.58 -4.04
CA VAL A 26 -7.39 3.60 -3.08
C VAL A 26 -7.47 4.99 -3.69
N VAL A 27 -7.03 5.18 -4.94
CA VAL A 27 -7.14 6.46 -5.65
C VAL A 27 -8.59 6.95 -5.69
N GLU A 28 -9.54 6.05 -5.93
CA GLU A 28 -10.96 6.39 -5.92
C GLU A 28 -11.42 6.85 -4.53
N ILE A 29 -11.07 6.11 -3.46
CA ILE A 29 -11.43 6.46 -2.08
C ILE A 29 -10.84 7.82 -1.67
N VAL A 30 -9.57 8.08 -2.04
CA VAL A 30 -8.92 9.37 -1.78
C VAL A 30 -9.59 10.49 -2.58
N GLY A 31 -9.87 10.25 -3.86
CA GLY A 31 -10.56 11.20 -4.74
C GLY A 31 -11.93 11.60 -4.18
N GLN A 32 -12.72 10.64 -3.72
CA GLN A 32 -14.01 10.90 -3.07
C GLN A 32 -13.83 11.75 -1.80
N SER A 33 -12.83 11.43 -0.97
CA SER A 33 -12.58 12.17 0.28
C SER A 33 -12.25 13.65 0.02
N LEU A 34 -11.52 13.94 -1.06
CA LEU A 34 -11.21 15.31 -1.49
C LEU A 34 -12.45 16.04 -2.02
N CYS A 35 -13.31 15.37 -2.78
CA CYS A 35 -14.58 15.93 -3.27
C CYS A 35 -15.51 16.39 -2.13
N TYR A 36 -15.48 15.70 -0.98
CA TYR A 36 -16.26 16.06 0.21
C TYR A 36 -15.54 17.04 1.15
N ASN A 37 -14.47 17.70 0.70
CA ASN A 37 -13.64 18.62 1.50
C ASN A 37 -13.11 17.98 2.79
N ASN A 38 -12.96 16.66 2.80
CA ASN A 38 -12.51 15.88 3.94
C ASN A 38 -11.03 15.56 3.72
N TYR A 39 -10.17 16.52 4.07
CA TYR A 39 -8.73 16.41 3.93
C TYR A 39 -8.19 15.33 4.88
N LYS A 40 -8.06 14.12 4.37
CA LYS A 40 -7.48 12.98 5.07
C LYS A 40 -6.18 12.58 4.38
N TYR A 41 -5.17 12.30 5.19
CA TYR A 41 -3.95 11.67 4.73
C TYR A 41 -4.13 10.15 4.79
N PHE A 42 -3.85 9.45 3.69
CA PHE A 42 -4.01 8.01 3.59
C PHE A 42 -2.65 7.35 3.44
N VAL A 43 -2.40 6.34 4.28
CA VAL A 43 -1.20 5.49 4.20
C VAL A 43 -1.64 4.10 3.75
N LEU A 44 -1.12 3.65 2.60
CA LEU A 44 -1.35 2.30 2.08
C LEU A 44 -0.14 1.43 2.38
N LEU A 45 -0.30 0.47 3.30
CA LEU A 45 0.70 -0.56 3.58
C LEU A 45 0.36 -1.84 2.80
N ILE A 46 1.26 -2.28 1.93
CA ILE A 46 1.12 -3.54 1.19
C ILE A 46 2.23 -4.50 1.62
N ILE A 47 1.85 -5.68 2.10
CA ILE A 47 2.77 -6.75 2.50
C ILE A 47 2.69 -7.84 1.43
N LYS A 48 3.85 -8.23 0.88
CA LYS A 48 3.97 -9.32 -0.10
C LYS A 48 5.15 -10.22 0.20
N ASP A 49 5.05 -11.48 -0.17
CA ASP A 49 6.10 -12.49 -0.05
C ASP A 49 6.85 -12.76 -1.38
N GLY A 50 6.26 -12.37 -2.51
CA GLY A 50 6.73 -12.66 -3.87
C GLY A 50 6.94 -11.46 -4.81
N VAL A 51 7.16 -11.79 -6.10
CA VAL A 51 7.42 -10.82 -7.17
C VAL A 51 6.10 -10.30 -7.76
N LEU A 52 6.09 -9.02 -8.11
CA LEU A 52 4.93 -8.37 -8.72
C LEU A 52 4.83 -8.76 -10.20
N THR A 53 3.67 -9.23 -10.65
CA THR A 53 3.48 -9.67 -12.04
C THR A 53 3.10 -8.50 -12.97
N ASP A 54 2.46 -7.46 -12.44
CA ASP A 54 1.91 -6.31 -13.16
C ASP A 54 2.68 -5.00 -12.87
N LEU A 55 4.02 -5.05 -12.91
CA LEU A 55 4.86 -3.90 -12.56
C LEU A 55 4.51 -2.65 -13.39
N GLN A 56 4.20 -2.80 -14.67
CA GLN A 56 3.86 -1.67 -15.55
C GLN A 56 2.51 -1.04 -15.18
N GLU A 57 1.49 -1.86 -14.96
CA GLU A 57 0.16 -1.39 -14.56
C GLU A 57 0.19 -0.73 -13.19
N THR A 58 0.91 -1.34 -12.25
CA THR A 58 1.12 -0.78 -10.90
C THR A 58 1.82 0.58 -10.96
N LYS A 59 2.86 0.73 -11.79
CA LYS A 59 3.53 2.02 -12.00
C LYS A 59 2.61 3.06 -12.60
N TYR A 60 1.76 2.66 -13.55
CA TYR A 60 0.79 3.56 -14.17
C TYR A 60 -0.31 3.98 -13.20
N ALA A 61 -0.83 3.06 -12.39
CA ALA A 61 -1.81 3.35 -11.35
C ALA A 61 -1.22 4.25 -10.26
N LEU A 62 0.05 4.09 -9.92
CA LEU A 62 0.73 4.96 -8.98
C LEU A 62 0.95 6.37 -9.56
N SER A 63 1.36 6.48 -10.83
CA SER A 63 1.57 7.79 -11.45
C SER A 63 0.26 8.55 -11.67
N SER A 64 -0.85 7.85 -11.90
CA SER A 64 -2.18 8.47 -11.95
C SER A 64 -2.64 8.94 -10.56
N ALA A 65 -2.26 8.21 -9.50
CA ALA A 65 -2.44 8.62 -8.10
C ALA A 65 -1.64 9.88 -7.74
N GLY A 66 -0.41 10.02 -8.26
CA GLY A 66 0.49 11.16 -7.99
C GLY A 66 -0.07 12.53 -8.41
N ARG A 67 -1.15 12.57 -9.20
CA ARG A 67 -1.88 13.82 -9.47
C ARG A 67 -2.71 14.30 -8.26
N VAL A 68 -2.87 13.44 -7.25
CA VAL A 68 -3.57 13.69 -5.99
C VAL A 68 -2.59 13.88 -4.81
N SER A 69 -1.38 13.32 -4.87
CA SER A 69 -0.33 13.46 -3.84
C SER A 69 0.87 14.26 -4.34
N THR A 70 1.10 15.47 -3.79
CA THR A 70 2.28 16.30 -4.08
C THR A 70 3.61 15.74 -3.56
N ARG A 71 3.59 14.58 -2.87
CA ARG A 71 4.77 13.87 -2.38
C ARG A 71 4.54 12.36 -2.50
N ASP A 72 5.17 11.74 -3.50
CA ASP A 72 5.18 10.28 -3.68
C ASP A 72 6.32 9.68 -2.85
N ILE A 73 5.99 9.01 -1.75
CA ILE A 73 6.93 8.15 -1.02
C ILE A 73 6.41 6.73 -1.16
N VAL A 74 6.82 6.04 -2.23
CA VAL A 74 6.69 4.58 -2.29
C VAL A 74 7.97 3.97 -1.80
N GLN A 75 7.91 3.41 -0.60
CA GLN A 75 9.04 2.73 0.02
C GLN A 75 8.83 1.23 0.00
N PHE A 76 9.78 0.51 -0.58
CA PHE A 76 9.82 -0.94 -0.53
C PHE A 76 10.76 -1.38 0.59
N VAL A 77 10.21 -2.12 1.55
CA VAL A 77 10.98 -2.71 2.63
C VAL A 77 10.93 -4.24 2.52
N PRO A 78 12.08 -4.92 2.35
CA PRO A 78 12.14 -6.37 2.39
C PRO A 78 11.95 -6.87 3.83
N MET A 79 10.75 -7.33 4.16
CA MET A 79 10.41 -7.75 5.53
C MET A 79 11.27 -8.92 6.05
N ARG A 80 11.90 -9.70 5.15
CA ARG A 80 12.83 -10.78 5.52
C ARG A 80 14.05 -10.28 6.30
N GLU A 81 14.43 -9.02 6.09
CA GLU A 81 15.56 -8.37 6.75
C GLU A 81 15.16 -7.74 8.09
N VAL A 82 13.86 -7.74 8.42
CA VAL A 82 13.29 -7.16 9.66
C VAL A 82 13.15 -8.20 10.79
N CYS A 83 13.53 -9.45 10.55
CA CYS A 83 13.46 -10.53 11.55
C CYS A 83 14.58 -10.40 12.60
N GLY A 84 14.27 -9.85 13.77
CA GLY A 84 15.21 -9.84 14.90
C GLY A 84 14.94 -8.86 16.05
N GLY A 85 13.70 -8.42 16.25
CA GLY A 85 13.38 -7.45 17.31
C GLY A 85 13.82 -6.00 17.02
N GLN A 86 14.28 -5.73 15.80
CA GLN A 86 14.64 -4.38 15.36
C GLN A 86 13.41 -3.68 14.77
N THR A 87 12.78 -2.82 15.56
CA THR A 87 11.69 -1.90 15.14
C THR A 87 12.17 -0.81 14.16
N PHE A 88 13.49 -0.66 14.01
CA PHE A 88 14.15 0.41 13.24
C PHE A 88 13.57 0.67 11.86
N VAL A 89 13.14 -0.38 11.14
CA VAL A 89 12.66 -0.20 9.77
C VAL A 89 11.24 0.35 9.72
N VAL A 90 10.39 -0.01 10.69
CA VAL A 90 9.03 0.54 10.78
C VAL A 90 9.07 1.95 11.37
N GLU A 91 9.96 2.22 12.32
CA GLU A 91 10.14 3.59 12.83
C GLU A 91 10.70 4.52 11.76
N ALA A 92 11.72 4.12 10.99
CA ALA A 92 12.24 4.93 9.89
C ALA A 92 11.16 5.23 8.82
N LEU A 93 10.26 4.28 8.55
CA LEU A 93 9.10 4.50 7.66
C LEU A 93 8.12 5.54 8.22
N LEU A 94 7.97 5.60 9.54
CA LEU A 94 7.08 6.54 10.22
C LEU A 94 7.72 7.93 10.38
N GLU A 95 9.04 8.01 10.49
CA GLU A 95 9.78 9.29 10.53
C GLU A 95 9.72 10.06 9.20
N GLU A 96 9.53 9.35 8.07
CA GLU A 96 9.35 9.95 6.74
C GLU A 96 7.94 10.51 6.50
N LEU A 97 6.98 10.23 7.41
CA LEU A 97 5.67 10.85 7.35
C LEU A 97 5.76 12.30 7.86
N PRO A 98 5.21 13.29 7.14
CA PRO A 98 5.17 14.66 7.62
C PRO A 98 4.37 14.72 8.94
N GLY A 99 4.98 15.34 9.96
CA GLY A 99 4.34 15.63 11.25
C GLY A 99 3.21 16.63 11.17
#